data_AF-A0A3M8G0W3-F1
#
_entry.id   AF-A0A3M8G0W3-F1
#
_cell.length_a   1.000
_cell.length_b   1.000
_cell.length_c   1.000
_cell.angle_alpha   90.00
_cell.angle_beta   90.00
_cell.angle_gamma   90.00
#
_symmetry.space_group_name_H-M   'P 1'
#
loop_
_entity.id
_entity.type
_entity.pdbx_description
1 polymer ?
#
loop_
_entity_poly.entity_id
_entity_poly.type
_entity_poly.pdbx_seq_one_letter_code
_entity_poly.pdbx_strand_id
1 'polypeptide(L)'
;MVKRSKLLLLFFLLSPLLGYSQSNFKFSSTFLVQQESDFNRLNPIVESFDQKMISKGAEKSENEGLVFLIGASDVDLEGNIVLSITVFSRLPENIIQSGKMGQAFYLAVDTEPLQRLTEGGARIREELSEDYLRQFMMVLENEIILTNTKTLDKDLDKYILRYQKRRITK
;
A
#
# COMPACT_ATOMS: atom_id res chain seq x y z
N MET A 1 9.14 -63.72 -15.06
CA MET A 1 7.96 -62.82 -15.08
C MET A 1 8.12 -61.79 -13.96
N VAL A 2 8.69 -60.62 -14.23
CA VAL A 2 8.63 -59.45 -13.33
C VAL A 2 8.56 -58.20 -14.22
N LYS A 3 7.36 -57.64 -14.38
CA LYS A 3 7.09 -56.42 -15.15
C LYS A 3 6.23 -55.46 -14.31
N ARG A 4 6.70 -54.93 -13.18
CA ARG A 4 5.99 -53.84 -12.47
C ARG A 4 6.92 -53.03 -11.57
N SER A 5 7.71 -52.10 -12.12
CA SER A 5 8.46 -51.15 -11.27
C SER A 5 8.76 -49.78 -11.88
N LYS A 6 8.24 -49.43 -13.07
CA LYS A 6 8.58 -48.15 -13.74
C LYS A 6 7.56 -47.02 -13.56
N LEU A 7 6.43 -47.26 -12.89
CA LEU A 7 5.35 -46.26 -12.78
C LEU A 7 5.47 -45.35 -11.55
N LEU A 8 6.33 -45.68 -10.57
CA LEU A 8 6.42 -44.94 -9.30
C LEU A 8 7.39 -43.75 -9.32
N LEU A 9 8.29 -43.66 -10.32
CA LEU A 9 9.26 -42.56 -10.39
C LEU A 9 8.71 -41.29 -11.06
N LEU A 10 7.58 -41.37 -11.78
CA LEU A 10 6.99 -40.20 -12.42
C LEU A 10 6.25 -39.29 -11.43
N PHE A 11 5.80 -39.84 -10.29
CA PHE A 11 5.08 -39.08 -9.27
C PHE A 11 6.00 -38.18 -8.42
N PHE A 12 7.30 -38.51 -8.31
CA PHE A 12 8.26 -37.72 -7.52
C PHE A 12 8.87 -36.54 -8.28
N LEU A 13 8.72 -36.48 -9.61
CA LEU A 13 9.21 -35.37 -10.45
C LEU A 13 8.16 -34.29 -10.71
N LEU A 14 6.90 -34.51 -10.31
CA LEU A 14 5.82 -33.53 -10.44
C LEU A 14 5.56 -32.73 -9.15
N SER A 15 6.22 -33.06 -8.05
CA SER A 15 5.96 -32.46 -6.73
C SER A 15 6.57 -31.08 -6.43
N PRO A 16 7.47 -30.44 -7.22
CA PRO A 16 7.87 -29.07 -6.91
C PRO A 16 6.90 -28.02 -7.48
N LEU A 17 5.82 -28.41 -8.16
CA LEU A 17 4.79 -27.47 -8.66
C LEU A 17 3.73 -27.09 -7.62
N LEU A 18 3.68 -27.77 -6.48
CA LEU A 18 2.70 -27.52 -5.41
C LEU A 18 3.41 -26.97 -4.18
N GLY A 19 3.73 -25.68 -4.18
CA GLY A 19 4.35 -25.09 -2.99
C GLY A 19 4.87 -23.67 -3.06
N TYR A 20 4.67 -22.90 -4.14
CA TYR A 20 4.69 -21.44 -3.99
C TYR A 20 3.32 -21.02 -3.47
N SER A 21 3.09 -21.30 -2.18
CA SER A 21 2.21 -20.47 -1.37
C SER A 21 2.77 -19.05 -1.49
N GLN A 22 2.20 -18.25 -2.40
CA GLN A 22 2.44 -16.81 -2.38
C GLN A 22 2.13 -16.40 -0.94
N SER A 23 3.11 -15.81 -0.26
CA SER A 23 2.88 -15.18 1.03
C SER A 23 1.64 -14.30 0.88
N ASN A 24 0.51 -14.72 1.44
CA ASN A 24 -0.71 -13.94 1.44
C ASN A 24 -0.39 -12.71 2.26
N PHE A 25 0.00 -11.63 1.58
CA PHE A 25 0.35 -10.42 2.27
C PHE A 25 -0.93 -9.70 2.65
N LYS A 26 -0.87 -9.08 3.82
CA LYS A 26 -1.99 -8.33 4.36
C LYS A 26 -2.04 -6.94 3.72
N PHE A 27 -3.24 -6.44 3.46
CA PHE A 27 -3.45 -5.09 2.96
C PHE A 27 -4.72 -4.46 3.51
N SER A 28 -4.75 -3.14 3.55
CA SER A 28 -5.95 -2.32 3.61
C SER A 28 -5.96 -1.33 2.46
N SER A 29 -7.15 -0.86 2.09
CA SER A 29 -7.32 0.23 1.13
C SER A 29 -8.15 1.34 1.78
N THR A 30 -7.90 2.57 1.36
CA THR A 30 -8.63 3.75 1.81
C THR A 30 -8.88 4.63 0.60
N PHE A 31 -10.11 5.11 0.48
CA PHE A 31 -10.55 5.87 -0.69
C PHE A 31 -10.60 7.37 -0.37
N LEU A 32 -10.04 8.19 -1.26
CA LEU A 32 -10.09 9.65 -1.18
C LEU A 32 -10.77 10.23 -2.41
N VAL A 33 -11.70 11.16 -2.18
CA VAL A 33 -12.34 11.96 -3.22
C VAL A 33 -12.19 13.44 -2.88
N GLN A 34 -12.08 14.29 -3.90
CA GLN A 34 -12.01 15.73 -3.71
C GLN A 34 -13.35 16.33 -3.27
N GLN A 35 -14.47 15.73 -3.70
CA GLN A 35 -15.81 16.18 -3.37
C GLN A 35 -16.67 15.02 -2.88
N GLU A 36 -17.50 15.26 -1.86
CA GLU A 36 -18.40 14.24 -1.30
C GLU A 36 -19.41 13.73 -2.35
N SER A 37 -19.84 14.59 -3.27
CA SER A 37 -20.74 14.22 -4.37
C SER A 37 -20.16 13.16 -5.30
N ASP A 38 -18.83 13.07 -5.41
CA ASP A 38 -18.15 12.07 -6.23
C ASP A 38 -17.97 10.73 -5.50
N PHE A 39 -18.15 10.71 -4.17
CA PHE A 39 -17.94 9.51 -3.36
C PHE A 39 -18.80 8.34 -3.83
N ASN A 40 -20.12 8.53 -3.95
CA ASN A 40 -21.04 7.45 -4.33
C ASN A 40 -20.77 6.89 -5.73
N ARG A 41 -20.28 7.73 -6.64
CA ARG A 41 -19.99 7.35 -8.02
C ARG A 41 -18.66 6.61 -8.15
N LEU A 42 -17.65 7.01 -7.36
CA LEU A 42 -16.28 6.52 -7.51
C LEU A 42 -15.86 5.49 -6.44
N ASN A 43 -16.59 5.37 -5.32
CA ASN A 43 -16.32 4.35 -4.30
C ASN A 43 -16.34 2.90 -4.83
N PRO A 44 -17.15 2.50 -5.83
CA PRO A 44 -17.07 1.16 -6.41
C PRO A 44 -15.67 0.79 -6.97
N ILE A 45 -14.81 1.78 -7.24
CA ILE A 45 -13.42 1.56 -7.67
C ILE A 45 -12.59 0.89 -6.57
N VAL A 46 -12.72 1.31 -5.30
CA VAL A 46 -11.98 0.68 -4.19
C VAL A 46 -12.48 -0.74 -3.93
N GLU A 47 -13.78 -0.99 -4.09
CA GLU A 47 -14.35 -2.33 -3.95
C GLU A 47 -13.83 -3.27 -5.06
N SER A 48 -13.80 -2.82 -6.32
CA SER A 48 -13.20 -3.58 -7.42
C SER A 48 -11.71 -3.84 -7.18
N PHE A 49 -10.97 -2.83 -6.70
CA PHE A 49 -9.56 -2.98 -6.35
C PHE A 49 -9.35 -4.06 -5.26
N ASP A 50 -10.12 -4.00 -4.18
CA ASP A 50 -10.06 -4.96 -3.08
C ASP A 50 -10.36 -6.39 -3.54
N GLN A 51 -11.44 -6.56 -4.30
CA GLN A 51 -11.83 -7.86 -4.85
C GLN A 51 -10.72 -8.43 -5.74
N LYS A 52 -10.08 -7.60 -6.57
CA LYS A 52 -8.96 -8.02 -7.42
C LYS A 52 -7.74 -8.40 -6.60
N MET A 53 -7.38 -7.62 -5.59
CA MET A 53 -6.29 -7.94 -4.67
C MET A 53 -6.52 -9.28 -3.98
N ILE A 54 -7.73 -9.51 -3.46
CA ILE A 54 -8.13 -10.77 -2.80
C ILE A 54 -8.08 -11.94 -3.80
N SER A 55 -8.61 -11.76 -5.01
CA SER A 55 -8.57 -12.79 -6.06
C SER A 55 -7.15 -13.20 -6.48
N LYS A 56 -6.16 -12.33 -6.23
CA LYS A 56 -4.74 -12.56 -6.47
C LYS A 56 -3.96 -12.93 -5.20
N GLY A 57 -4.65 -13.40 -4.16
CA GLY A 57 -4.05 -13.97 -2.96
C GLY A 57 -3.67 -12.98 -1.85
N ALA A 58 -4.07 -11.70 -1.94
CA ALA A 58 -3.88 -10.79 -0.81
C ALA A 58 -4.96 -10.99 0.27
N GLU A 59 -4.60 -10.81 1.55
CA GLU A 59 -5.54 -10.90 2.67
C GLU A 59 -5.92 -9.49 3.12
N LYS A 60 -7.21 -9.17 3.20
CA LYS A 60 -7.64 -7.87 3.72
C LYS A 60 -7.47 -7.83 5.24
N SER A 61 -6.73 -6.85 5.74
CA SER A 61 -6.49 -6.65 7.18
C SER A 61 -6.52 -5.16 7.52
N GLU A 62 -7.35 -4.80 8.48
CA GLU A 62 -7.42 -3.43 8.99
C GLU A 62 -6.31 -3.06 9.95
N ASN A 63 -5.49 -4.03 10.39
CA ASN A 63 -4.51 -3.86 11.46
C ASN A 63 -3.07 -4.17 11.04
N GLU A 64 -2.87 -4.83 9.90
CA GLU A 64 -1.55 -5.30 9.47
C GLU A 64 -1.35 -5.13 7.96
N GLY A 65 -0.09 -4.98 7.55
CA GLY A 65 0.30 -5.04 6.14
C GLY A 65 0.42 -3.68 5.45
N LEU A 66 0.10 -3.64 4.16
CA LEU A 66 0.24 -2.46 3.32
C LEU A 66 -1.04 -1.64 3.31
N VAL A 67 -0.94 -0.32 3.30
CA VAL A 67 -2.09 0.56 3.12
C VAL A 67 -2.07 1.10 1.69
N PHE A 68 -3.16 0.96 0.96
CA PHE A 68 -3.35 1.54 -0.36
C PHE A 68 -4.30 2.74 -0.26
N LEU A 69 -3.78 3.95 -0.47
CA LEU A 69 -4.59 5.14 -0.59
C LEU A 69 -4.94 5.35 -2.06
N ILE A 70 -6.21 5.28 -2.39
CA ILE A 70 -6.71 5.39 -3.76
C ILE A 70 -7.49 6.70 -3.87
N GLY A 71 -6.92 7.66 -4.58
CA GLY A 71 -7.60 8.87 -5.03
C GLY A 71 -8.22 8.64 -6.40
N ALA A 72 -9.44 9.11 -6.62
CA ALA A 72 -10.06 9.12 -7.95
C ALA A 72 -10.70 10.49 -8.24
N SER A 73 -10.60 10.92 -9.50
CA SER A 73 -11.24 12.14 -9.99
C SER A 73 -11.72 11.93 -11.42
N ASP A 74 -12.96 12.32 -11.70
CA ASP A 74 -13.48 12.36 -13.07
C ASP A 74 -12.84 13.50 -13.85
N VAL A 75 -12.48 13.20 -15.10
CA VAL A 75 -11.89 14.15 -16.03
C VAL A 75 -12.95 14.72 -16.96
N ASP A 76 -13.87 13.88 -17.43
CA ASP A 76 -14.89 14.26 -18.40
C ASP A 76 -16.14 13.36 -18.36
N LEU A 77 -17.13 13.74 -19.20
CA LEU A 77 -18.39 13.01 -19.37
C LEU A 77 -18.24 11.71 -20.19
N GLU A 78 -17.08 11.47 -20.80
CA GLU A 78 -16.78 10.23 -21.54
C GLU A 78 -16.32 9.11 -20.61
N GLY A 79 -16.26 9.39 -19.31
CA GLY A 79 -15.89 8.47 -18.26
C GLY A 79 -14.38 8.28 -18.13
N ASN A 80 -13.58 9.26 -18.56
CA ASN A 80 -12.16 9.29 -18.25
C ASN A 80 -11.95 9.68 -16.79
N ILE A 81 -11.08 8.95 -16.12
CA ILE A 81 -10.79 9.10 -14.70
C ILE A 81 -9.28 9.12 -14.47
N VAL A 82 -8.85 9.95 -13.53
CA VAL A 82 -7.48 9.92 -12.98
C VAL A 82 -7.53 9.17 -11.67
N LEU A 83 -6.72 8.12 -11.57
CA LEU A 83 -6.49 7.39 -10.33
C LEU A 83 -5.11 7.73 -9.79
N SER A 84 -5.02 8.03 -8.50
CA SER A 84 -3.77 8.12 -7.76
C SER A 84 -3.74 6.96 -6.77
N ILE A 85 -2.77 6.06 -6.90
CA ILE A 85 -2.60 4.94 -5.97
C ILE A 85 -1.28 5.14 -5.22
N THR A 86 -1.38 5.43 -3.93
CA THR A 86 -0.23 5.58 -3.04
C THR A 86 -0.17 4.39 -2.10
N VAL A 87 0.97 3.74 -2.01
CA VAL A 87 1.19 2.55 -1.18
C VAL A 87 2.04 2.92 0.02
N PHE A 88 1.59 2.55 1.20
CA PHE A 88 2.31 2.73 2.45
C PHE A 88 2.62 1.38 3.07
N SER A 89 3.76 1.28 3.76
CA SER A 89 3.91 0.24 4.77
C SER A 89 3.19 0.71 6.02
N ARG A 90 2.31 -0.11 6.59
CA ARG A 90 1.83 0.16 7.95
C ARG A 90 3.04 0.08 8.87
N LEU A 91 3.29 1.14 9.63
CA LEU A 91 4.30 1.11 10.66
C LEU A 91 3.77 0.34 11.88
N PRO A 92 4.63 -0.40 12.59
CA PRO A 92 4.27 -0.98 13.87
C PRO A 92 3.71 0.08 14.83
N GLU A 93 2.71 -0.28 15.65
CA GLU A 93 2.03 0.64 16.56
C GLU A 93 3.02 1.37 17.48
N ASN A 94 4.06 0.69 17.97
CA ASN A 94 5.11 1.30 18.78
C ASN A 94 5.90 2.40 18.03
N ILE A 95 6.08 2.28 16.72
CA ILE A 95 6.73 3.31 15.90
C ILE A 95 5.78 4.48 15.64
N ILE A 96 4.49 4.21 15.39
CA ILE A 96 3.46 5.26 15.28
C ILE A 96 3.37 6.07 16.57
N GLN A 97 3.33 5.40 17.72
CA GLN A 97 3.29 6.07 19.03
C GLN A 97 4.58 6.84 19.30
N SER A 98 5.75 6.29 18.97
CA SER A 98 7.03 7.00 19.07
C SER A 98 7.06 8.23 18.16
N GLY A 99 6.53 8.13 16.94
CA GLY A 99 6.39 9.23 16.00
C GLY A 99 5.45 10.33 16.52
N LYS A 100 4.30 9.96 17.09
CA LYS A 100 3.37 10.91 17.74
C LYS A 100 4.02 11.62 18.94
N MET A 101 4.75 10.89 19.78
CA MET A 101 5.50 11.47 20.90
C MET A 101 6.60 12.41 20.40
N GLY A 102 7.33 12.01 19.36
CA GLY A 102 8.34 12.83 18.70
C GLY A 102 7.75 14.10 18.07
N GLN A 103 6.58 14.01 17.44
CA GLN A 103 5.84 15.16 16.90
C GLN A 103 5.38 16.10 18.01
N ALA A 104 4.78 15.57 19.09
CA ALA A 104 4.35 16.39 20.22
C ALA A 104 5.54 17.09 20.89
N PHE A 105 6.66 16.39 21.06
CA PHE A 105 7.91 16.97 21.56
C PHE A 105 8.46 18.02 20.60
N TYR A 106 8.53 17.74 19.30
CA TYR A 106 9.01 18.68 18.29
C TYR A 106 8.16 19.94 18.28
N LEU A 107 6.82 19.84 18.30
CA LEU A 107 5.92 21.01 18.35
C LEU A 107 6.12 21.81 19.63
N ALA A 108 6.24 21.13 20.78
CA ALA A 108 6.51 21.80 22.06
C ALA A 108 7.84 22.56 22.00
N VAL A 109 8.89 21.91 21.48
CA VAL A 109 10.18 22.55 21.23
C VAL A 109 9.96 23.71 20.28
N ASP A 110 9.51 23.53 19.03
CA ASP A 110 9.34 24.50 17.93
C ASP A 110 8.66 25.82 18.33
N THR A 111 7.69 25.76 19.26
CA THR A 111 7.02 26.97 19.77
C THR A 111 7.89 27.86 20.67
N GLU A 112 9.02 27.37 21.18
CA GLU A 112 9.93 28.16 22.00
C GLU A 112 10.98 28.93 21.16
N PRO A 113 11.46 30.11 21.61
CA PRO A 113 12.62 30.76 21.00
C PRO A 113 13.86 29.86 21.08
N LEU A 114 14.64 29.75 19.99
CA LEU A 114 15.79 28.83 19.88
C LEU A 114 16.82 29.03 21.00
N GLN A 115 16.95 30.27 21.49
CA GLN A 115 17.84 30.66 22.59
C GLN A 115 17.40 30.15 23.98
N ARG A 116 16.17 29.65 24.10
CA ARG A 116 15.61 29.11 25.36
C ARG A 116 15.65 27.59 25.42
N LEU A 117 16.00 26.93 24.32
CA LEU A 117 16.10 25.48 24.25
C LEU A 117 17.40 24.98 24.90
N THR A 118 17.35 23.76 25.43
CA THR A 118 18.56 23.00 25.77
C THR A 118 19.34 22.66 24.48
N GLU A 119 20.63 22.38 24.58
CA GLU A 119 21.47 22.01 23.44
C GLU A 119 20.87 20.83 22.63
N GLY A 120 20.33 19.83 23.32
CA GLY A 120 19.63 18.71 22.69
C GLY A 120 18.34 19.13 21.99
N GLY A 121 17.54 20.02 22.59
CA GLY A 121 16.32 20.55 21.96
C GLY A 121 16.60 21.39 20.72
N ALA A 122 17.66 22.21 20.74
CA ALA A 122 18.09 23.01 19.60
C ALA A 122 18.52 22.13 18.42
N ARG A 123 19.35 21.11 18.67
CA ARG A 123 19.74 20.12 17.64
C ARG A 123 18.55 19.37 17.07
N ILE A 124 17.60 18.96 17.91
CA ILE A 124 16.41 18.24 17.46
C ILE A 124 15.56 19.10 16.51
N ARG A 125 15.41 20.40 16.78
CA ARG A 125 14.74 21.34 15.88
C ARG A 125 15.49 21.52 14.55
N GLU A 126 16.82 21.59 14.61
CA GLU A 126 17.66 21.79 13.42
C GLU A 126 17.70 20.54 12.52
N GLU A 127 17.63 19.34 13.10
CA GLU A 127 17.80 18.07 12.38
C GLU A 127 16.50 17.38 11.94
N LEU A 128 15.36 17.70 12.56
CA LEU A 128 14.06 17.08 12.23
C LEU A 128 13.09 18.12 11.69
N SER A 129 12.46 17.85 10.55
CA SER A 129 11.36 18.68 10.03
C SER A 129 10.01 18.07 10.38
N GLU A 130 8.97 18.91 10.48
CA GLU A 130 7.60 18.43 10.63
C GLU A 130 7.21 17.46 9.49
N ASP A 131 7.65 17.75 8.26
CA ASP A 131 7.44 16.88 7.11
C ASP A 131 8.19 15.54 7.23
N TYR A 132 9.39 15.51 7.80
CA TYR A 132 10.12 14.28 8.11
C TYR A 132 9.40 13.44 9.18
N LEU A 133 8.81 14.08 10.19
CA LEU A 133 8.00 13.39 11.21
C LEU A 133 6.65 12.90 10.61
N ARG A 134 6.05 13.65 9.69
CA ARG A 134 4.87 13.20 8.92
C ARG A 134 5.21 12.07 7.95
N GLN A 135 6.45 11.99 7.47
CA GLN A 135 7.00 10.90 6.65
C GLN A 135 7.23 9.58 7.43
N PHE A 136 6.97 9.53 8.75
CA PHE A 136 6.67 8.26 9.42
C PHE A 136 5.42 7.55 8.84
N MET A 137 4.82 8.06 7.77
CA MET A 137 4.10 7.25 6.80
C MET A 137 5.05 6.91 5.64
N MET A 138 5.73 5.75 5.71
CA MET A 138 6.63 5.32 4.63
C MET A 138 5.83 5.10 3.33
N VAL A 139 5.85 6.09 2.45
CA VAL A 139 5.36 5.95 1.08
C VAL A 139 6.32 5.04 0.33
N LEU A 140 5.85 3.83 0.03
CA LEU A 140 6.63 2.83 -0.72
C LEU A 140 6.54 3.07 -2.22
N GLU A 141 5.39 3.54 -2.69
CA GLU A 141 5.11 3.77 -4.10
C GLU A 141 4.02 4.83 -4.25
N ASN A 142 4.11 5.63 -5.30
CA ASN A 142 3.03 6.53 -5.72
C ASN A 142 2.92 6.46 -7.24
N GLU A 143 1.73 6.13 -7.74
CA GLU A 143 1.48 6.02 -9.17
C GLU A 143 0.18 6.74 -9.55
N ILE A 144 0.25 7.47 -10.66
CA ILE A 144 -0.91 8.11 -11.29
C ILE A 144 -1.26 7.32 -12.55
N ILE A 145 -2.52 6.91 -12.68
CA ILE A 145 -3.06 6.16 -13.81
C ILE A 145 -4.19 6.98 -14.43
N LEU A 146 -4.05 7.36 -15.69
CA LEU A 146 -5.16 7.84 -16.50
C LEU A 146 -5.85 6.64 -17.14
N THR A 147 -7.13 6.45 -16.86
CA THR A 147 -7.92 5.32 -17.39
C THR A 147 -9.33 5.76 -17.76
N ASN A 148 -10.10 4.85 -18.34
CA ASN A 148 -11.51 5.05 -18.65
C ASN A 148 -12.34 4.03 -17.87
N THR A 149 -13.53 4.41 -17.43
CA THR A 149 -14.47 3.52 -16.72
C THR A 149 -14.68 2.17 -17.43
N LYS A 150 -14.63 2.14 -18.77
CA LYS A 150 -14.75 0.91 -19.57
C LYS A 150 -13.53 -0.01 -19.52
N THR A 151 -12.34 0.53 -19.26
CA THR A 151 -11.07 -0.23 -19.19
C THR A 151 -10.50 -0.35 -17.78
N LEU A 152 -11.14 0.33 -16.82
CA LEU A 152 -10.73 0.41 -15.42
C LEU A 152 -10.32 -0.94 -14.85
N ASP A 153 -11.17 -1.96 -14.98
CA ASP A 153 -10.91 -3.29 -14.41
C ASP A 153 -9.62 -3.91 -14.94
N LYS A 154 -9.38 -3.76 -16.25
CA LYS A 154 -8.18 -4.25 -16.92
C LYS A 154 -6.94 -3.50 -16.46
N ASP A 155 -7.05 -2.18 -16.25
CA ASP A 155 -5.92 -1.35 -15.86
C ASP A 155 -5.57 -1.54 -14.38
N LEU A 156 -6.57 -1.72 -13.50
CA LEU A 156 -6.35 -2.16 -12.11
C LEU A 156 -5.68 -3.53 -12.06
N ASP A 157 -6.11 -4.48 -12.90
CA ASP A 157 -5.47 -5.79 -12.98
C ASP A 157 -3.99 -5.72 -13.36
N LYS A 158 -3.66 -4.89 -14.37
CA LYS A 158 -2.26 -4.65 -14.77
C LYS A 158 -1.46 -4.02 -13.63
N TYR A 159 -2.01 -3.02 -12.95
CA TYR A 159 -1.37 -2.36 -11.82
C TYR A 159 -1.03 -3.37 -10.72
N ILE A 160 -2.02 -4.15 -10.27
CA ILE A 160 -1.83 -5.12 -9.18
C ILE A 160 -0.80 -6.20 -9.58
N LEU A 161 -0.89 -6.75 -10.79
CA LEU A 161 0.07 -7.75 -11.26
C LEU A 161 1.50 -7.20 -11.29
N ARG A 162 1.67 -5.95 -11.75
CA ARG A 162 2.98 -5.29 -11.79
C ARG A 162 3.51 -5.05 -10.37
N TYR A 163 2.66 -4.58 -9.46
CA TYR A 163 3.01 -4.37 -8.06
C TYR A 163 3.48 -5.67 -7.39
N GLN A 164 2.69 -6.74 -7.50
CA GLN A 164 3.03 -8.07 -6.95
C GLN A 164 4.35 -8.59 -7.53
N LYS A 165 4.56 -8.46 -8.84
CA LYS A 165 5.80 -8.89 -9.50
C LYS A 165 7.03 -8.17 -8.93
N ARG A 166 6.96 -6.84 -8.77
CA ARG A 166 8.08 -6.04 -8.23
C ARG A 166 8.45 -6.45 -6.81
N ARG A 167 7.47 -6.83 -5.99
CA ARG A 167 7.69 -7.27 -4.62
C ARG A 167 8.39 -8.63 -4.53
N ILE A 168 8.11 -9.56 -5.45
CA ILE A 168 8.75 -10.88 -5.47
C ILE A 168 10.24 -10.77 -5.87
N THR A 169 10.60 -9.73 -6.63
CA THR A 169 11.97 -9.52 -7.12
C THR A 169 12.88 -8.65 -6.22
N LYS A 170 12.35 -8.10 -5.12
CA LYS A 170 13.13 -7.34 -4.12
C LYS A 170 13.38 -8.19 -2.90
#